data_AF-A0A950AUM0-F1
#
_entry.id   AF-A0A950AUM0-F1
#
_cell.length_a   1.000
_cell.length_b   1.000
_cell.length_c   1.000
_cell.angle_alpha   90.00
_cell.angle_beta   90.00
_cell.angle_gamma   90.00
#
_symmetry.space_group_name_H-M   'P 1'
#
loop_
_entity.id
_entity.type
_entity.pdbx_description
1 polymer ?
#
loop_
_entity_poly.entity_id
_entity_poly.type
_entity_poly.pdbx_seq_one_letter_code
_entity_poly.pdbx_strand_id
1 'polypeptide(L)'
;MKLDLFYEIDVPRPWPGEFPENQRRAEQESYDEALEQIQLADKLGFNTIWLVEHHFREGRSHCSAPEVVHGALSQLTKNIRLGFGVCLMPHGFTPPV
;
A
#
# COMPACT_ATOMS: atom_id res chain seq x y z
N MET A 1 17.86 -1.34 -17.86
CA MET A 1 17.56 -0.32 -16.83
C MET A 1 16.59 -0.95 -15.83
N LYS A 2 16.72 -0.67 -14.53
CA LYS A 2 15.78 -1.14 -13.51
C LYS A 2 14.85 0.01 -13.14
N LEU A 3 13.54 -0.24 -13.15
CA LEU A 3 12.52 0.71 -12.73
C LEU A 3 11.79 0.14 -11.52
N ASP A 4 11.65 0.95 -10.48
CA ASP A 4 10.98 0.62 -9.24
C ASP A 4 9.73 1.48 -9.07
N LEU A 5 8.82 1.03 -8.20
CA LEU A 5 7.62 1.76 -7.84
C LEU A 5 7.71 2.21 -6.38
N PHE A 6 7.51 3.50 -6.15
CA PHE A 6 7.24 4.06 -4.83
C PHE A 6 5.75 4.30 -4.73
N TYR A 7 5.07 3.67 -3.77
CA TYR A 7 3.63 3.53 -3.81
C TYR A 7 2.95 4.18 -2.60
N GLU A 8 2.04 5.12 -2.86
CA GLU A 8 1.17 5.76 -1.87
C GLU A 8 -0.30 5.47 -2.19
N ILE A 9 -1.07 5.07 -1.18
CA ILE A 9 -2.51 4.79 -1.31
C ILE A 9 -3.27 6.02 -0.82
N ASP A 10 -3.68 6.89 -1.74
CA ASP A 10 -4.38 8.14 -1.40
C ASP A 10 -5.89 7.99 -1.56
N VAL A 11 -6.65 8.42 -0.54
CA VAL A 11 -8.12 8.38 -0.53
C VAL A 11 -8.68 9.77 -0.20
N PRO A 12 -8.41 10.79 -1.04
CA PRO A 12 -8.79 12.15 -0.76
C PRO A 12 -10.31 12.33 -0.78
N ARG A 13 -10.80 13.32 -0.03
CA ARG A 13 -12.20 13.75 -0.11
C ARG A 13 -12.48 14.42 -1.47
N PRO A 14 -13.74 14.43 -1.96
CA PRO A 14 -14.94 13.86 -1.33
C PRO A 14 -15.03 12.34 -1.49
N TRP A 15 -15.49 11.65 -0.44
CA TRP A 15 -15.86 10.24 -0.52
C TRP A 15 -17.29 10.10 -1.06
N PRO A 16 -17.63 8.96 -1.70
CA PRO A 16 -18.94 8.75 -2.29
C PRO A 16 -20.00 8.48 -1.21
N GLY A 17 -20.47 9.51 -0.50
CA GLY A 17 -21.56 9.44 0.48
C GLY A 17 -21.14 9.81 1.90
N GLU A 18 -21.92 9.36 2.89
CA GLU A 18 -21.73 9.71 4.31
C GLU A 18 -20.59 8.91 4.98
N PHE A 19 -19.88 9.57 5.90
CA PHE A 19 -18.90 8.97 6.79
C PHE A 19 -19.58 8.15 7.90
N PRO A 20 -18.98 7.03 8.37
CA PRO A 20 -17.69 6.47 7.97
C PRO A 20 -17.78 5.41 6.87
N GLU A 21 -18.96 4.89 6.56
CA GLU A 21 -19.10 3.70 5.70
C GLU A 21 -18.56 3.93 4.28
N ASN A 22 -18.83 5.09 3.69
CA ASN A 22 -18.35 5.38 2.34
C ASN A 22 -16.86 5.74 2.29
N GLN A 23 -16.28 6.22 3.41
CA GLN A 23 -14.84 6.32 3.53
C GLN A 23 -14.22 4.92 3.51
N ARG A 24 -14.68 4.02 4.38
CA ARG A 24 -14.15 2.65 4.47
C ARG A 24 -14.21 1.92 3.14
N ARG A 25 -15.31 2.10 2.41
CA ARG A 25 -15.47 1.54 1.07
C ARG A 25 -14.45 2.12 0.09
N ALA A 26 -14.27 3.44 0.07
CA ALA A 26 -13.28 4.08 -0.80
C ALA A 26 -11.84 3.65 -0.45
N GLU A 27 -11.55 3.44 0.84
CA GLU A 27 -10.28 2.89 1.30
C GLU A 27 -10.06 1.46 0.80
N GLN A 28 -11.06 0.58 0.94
CA GLN A 28 -11.01 -0.79 0.43
C GLN A 28 -10.79 -0.83 -1.09
N GLU A 29 -11.57 -0.05 -1.85
CA GLU A 29 -11.43 0.05 -3.31
C GLU A 29 -10.01 0.53 -3.69
N SER A 30 -9.44 1.48 -2.96
CA SER A 30 -8.09 1.99 -3.21
C SER A 30 -7.00 0.94 -2.93
N TYR A 31 -7.18 0.06 -1.94
CA TYR A 31 -6.29 -1.08 -1.73
C TYR A 31 -6.41 -2.11 -2.86
N ASP A 32 -7.63 -2.42 -3.32
CA ASP A 32 -7.84 -3.36 -4.43
C ASP A 32 -7.17 -2.85 -5.71
N GLU A 33 -7.38 -1.58 -6.05
CA GLU A 33 -6.72 -0.91 -7.18
C GLU A 33 -5.19 -0.95 -7.03
N ALA A 34 -4.66 -0.72 -5.83
CA ALA A 34 -3.23 -0.80 -5.58
C ALA A 34 -2.65 -2.19 -5.83
N LEU A 35 -3.32 -3.23 -5.34
CA LEU A 35 -2.91 -4.61 -5.56
C LEU A 35 -2.98 -4.99 -7.05
N GLU A 36 -3.98 -4.52 -7.78
CA GLU A 36 -4.10 -4.73 -9.23
C GLU A 36 -2.97 -4.05 -10.01
N GLN A 37 -2.67 -2.79 -9.69
CA GLN A 37 -1.59 -2.02 -10.32
C GLN A 37 -0.23 -2.68 -10.07
N ILE A 38 0.03 -3.15 -8.84
CA ILE A 38 1.29 -3.82 -8.50
C ILE A 38 1.41 -5.17 -9.21
N GLN A 39 0.33 -5.94 -9.34
CA GLN A 39 0.32 -7.17 -10.14
C GLN A 39 0.60 -6.91 -11.63
N LEU A 40 0.08 -5.80 -12.17
CA LEU A 40 0.41 -5.39 -13.53
C LEU A 40 1.90 -5.01 -13.64
N ALA A 41 2.43 -4.27 -12.68
CA ALA A 41 3.84 -3.89 -12.65
C ALA A 41 4.78 -5.11 -12.59
N ASP A 42 4.40 -6.15 -11.83
CA ASP A 42 5.10 -7.43 -11.80
C ASP A 42 5.17 -8.08 -13.19
N LYS A 43 4.05 -8.11 -13.93
CA LYS A 43 3.99 -8.63 -15.31
C LYS A 43 4.80 -7.79 -16.30
N LEU A 44 4.89 -6.48 -16.07
CA LEU A 44 5.63 -5.55 -16.92
C LEU A 44 7.14 -5.50 -16.62
N GLY A 45 7.61 -6.20 -15.59
CA GLY A 45 9.03 -6.31 -15.27
C GLY A 45 9.59 -5.16 -14.44
N PHE A 46 8.76 -4.48 -13.65
CA PHE A 46 9.26 -3.60 -12.59
C PHE A 46 10.06 -4.40 -11.56
N ASN A 47 11.10 -3.80 -11.00
CA ASN A 47 12.09 -4.51 -10.20
C ASN A 47 11.70 -4.60 -8.72
N THR A 48 11.26 -3.51 -8.09
CA THR A 48 10.85 -3.48 -6.67
C THR A 48 9.66 -2.55 -6.46
N ILE A 49 8.72 -2.94 -5.59
CA ILE A 49 7.75 -2.02 -4.98
C ILE A 49 8.24 -1.59 -3.61
N TRP A 50 8.07 -0.31 -3.30
CA TRP A 50 8.41 0.31 -2.04
C TRP A 50 7.13 0.87 -1.42
N LEU A 51 6.56 0.15 -0.46
CA LEU A 51 5.39 0.63 0.29
C LEU A 51 5.85 1.60 1.37
N VAL A 52 5.16 2.74 1.45
CA VAL A 52 5.33 3.69 2.54
C VAL A 52 4.61 3.22 3.81
N GLU A 53 4.93 3.85 4.94
CA GLU A 53 4.23 3.67 6.20
C GLU A 53 3.80 5.03 6.74
N HIS A 54 2.48 5.22 6.88
CA HIS A 54 1.92 6.43 7.47
C HIS A 54 0.83 6.10 8.48
N HIS A 55 0.87 6.84 9.57
CA HIS A 55 -0.11 6.78 10.64
C HIS A 55 -0.73 8.17 10.81
N PHE A 56 -2.02 8.22 11.12
CA PHE A 56 -2.75 9.46 11.47
C PHE A 56 -2.82 10.53 10.34
N ARG A 57 -2.85 10.12 9.07
CA ARG A 57 -3.03 11.03 7.92
C ARG A 57 -4.35 10.75 7.21
N GLU A 58 -5.31 11.64 7.40
CA GLU A 58 -6.62 11.52 6.73
C GLU A 58 -6.47 11.79 5.23
N GLY A 59 -7.08 10.92 4.41
CA GLY A 59 -7.13 11.04 2.96
C GLY A 59 -5.81 10.94 2.21
N ARG A 60 -4.69 10.59 2.87
CA ARG A 60 -3.41 10.33 2.21
C ARG A 60 -2.69 9.15 2.81
N SER A 61 -2.02 8.40 1.94
CA SER A 61 -1.04 7.39 2.29
C SER A 61 -1.56 6.36 3.30
N HIS A 62 -2.69 5.76 2.97
CA HIS A 62 -3.39 4.75 3.76
C HIS A 62 -2.64 3.43 3.66
N CYS A 63 -1.55 3.33 4.44
CA CYS A 63 -0.74 2.12 4.56
C CYS A 63 -0.04 2.12 5.93
N SER A 64 -0.80 1.89 7.01
CA SER A 64 -0.25 1.87 8.39
C SER A 64 0.43 0.55 8.77
N ALA A 65 0.25 -0.49 7.95
CA ALA A 65 0.75 -1.84 8.17
C ALA A 65 1.25 -2.45 6.85
N PRO A 66 2.34 -1.91 6.27
CA PRO A 66 2.87 -2.36 4.97
C PRO A 66 3.23 -3.85 4.94
N GLU A 67 3.57 -4.45 6.08
CA GLU A 67 3.85 -5.88 6.21
C GLU A 67 2.64 -6.76 5.87
N VAL A 68 1.42 -6.31 6.17
CA VAL A 68 0.18 -7.03 5.83
C VAL A 68 -0.05 -6.98 4.32
N VAL A 69 0.15 -5.81 3.71
CA VAL A 69 0.04 -5.63 2.26
C VAL A 69 1.12 -6.44 1.53
N HIS A 70 2.36 -6.44 2.02
CA HIS A 70 3.43 -7.32 1.51
C HIS A 70 3.04 -8.81 1.63
N GLY A 71 2.40 -9.20 2.73
CA GLY A 71 1.86 -10.55 2.89
C GLY A 71 0.88 -10.93 1.78
N ALA A 72 -0.07 -10.06 1.46
CA ALA A 72 -1.00 -10.26 0.34
C ALA A 72 -0.26 -10.32 -1.02
N LEU A 73 0.62 -9.35 -1.29
CA LEU A 73 1.40 -9.28 -2.53
C LEU A 73 2.27 -10.51 -2.75
N SER A 74 2.80 -11.12 -1.69
CA SER A 74 3.60 -12.36 -1.79
C SER A 74 2.86 -13.52 -2.46
N GLN A 75 1.52 -13.51 -2.40
CA GLN A 75 0.67 -14.51 -3.05
C GLN A 75 0.27 -14.10 -4.47
N LEU A 76 0.11 -12.79 -4.68
CA LEU A 76 -0.42 -12.21 -5.92
C LEU A 76 0.65 -11.97 -7.00
N THR A 77 1.92 -11.80 -6.62
CA THR A 77 3.03 -11.53 -7.54
C THR A 77 4.03 -12.69 -7.63
N LYS A 78 4.94 -12.64 -8.61
CA LYS A 78 5.95 -13.68 -8.85
C LYS A 78 7.39 -13.18 -8.95
N ASN A 79 7.62 -12.01 -9.55
CA ASN A 79 8.98 -11.54 -9.88
C ASN A 79 9.37 -10.25 -9.15
N ILE A 80 8.43 -9.33 -8.98
CA ILE A 80 8.64 -8.03 -8.36
C ILE A 80 9.04 -8.21 -6.89
N ARG A 81 10.06 -7.48 -6.47
CA ARG A 81 10.55 -7.53 -5.10
C ARG A 81 9.67 -6.67 -4.20
N LEU A 82 9.50 -7.08 -2.95
CA LEU A 82 8.70 -6.38 -1.94
C LEU A 82 9.67 -5.67 -0.97
N GLY A 83 9.56 -4.35 -0.88
CA GLY A 83 10.44 -3.51 -0.08
C GLY A 83 9.66 -2.54 0.81
N PHE A 84 10.15 -2.34 2.03
CA PHE A 84 9.67 -1.27 2.90
C PHE A 84 10.34 0.04 2.49
N GLY A 85 9.55 1.01 2.02
CA GLY A 85 10.02 2.35 1.68
C GLY A 85 10.40 3.17 2.92
N VAL A 86 9.77 2.85 4.06
CA VAL A 86 10.11 3.34 5.40
C VAL A 86 9.70 2.28 6.43
N CYS A 87 10.46 2.17 7.52
CA CYS A 87 10.07 1.43 8.73
C CYS A 87 10.17 2.40 9.91
N LEU A 88 9.16 2.44 10.76
CA LEU A 88 9.20 3.26 11.96
C LEU A 88 10.09 2.62 13.04
N MET A 89 11.08 3.38 13.52
CA MET A 89 12.02 2.94 14.56
C MET A 89 11.43 2.79 15.98
N PRO A 90 10.40 3.54 16.41
CA PRO A 90 9.84 3.37 17.74
C PRO A 90 9.20 1.99 17.94
N HIS A 91 9.40 1.41 19.12
CA HIS A 91 8.78 0.14 19.51
C HIS A 91 7.25 0.22 19.48
N GLY A 92 6.60 -0.86 19.01
CA GLY A 92 5.14 -1.00 19.01
C GLY A 92 4.40 -0.50 17.78
N PHE A 93 5.09 0.08 16.78
CA PHE A 93 4.46 0.48 15.51
C PHE A 93 4.45 -0.65 14.47
N THR A 94 5.56 -1.34 14.29
CA THR A 94 5.69 -2.45 13.32
C THR A 94 5.96 -3.77 14.07
N PRO A 95 5.10 -4.80 14.02
CA PRO A 95 5.43 -6.12 14.57
C PRO A 95 6.60 -6.76 13.81
N PRO A 96 7.43 -7.64 14.40
CA PRO A 96 7.34 -8.24 15.73
C PRO A 96 8.34 -7.65 16.74
N VAL A 97 8.93 -6.47 16.45
CA VAL A 97 10.08 -5.93 17.23
C VAL A 97 9.81 -5.79 18.72
#